data_AF-A0A7X5AQE4-F1
#
_entry.id   AF-A0A7X5AQE4-F1
#
_cell.length_a   1.000
_cell.length_b   1.000
_cell.length_c   1.000
_cell.angle_alpha   90.00
_cell.angle_beta   90.00
_cell.angle_gamma   90.00
#
_symmetry.space_group_name_H-M   'P 1'
#
loop_
_entity.id
_entity.type
_entity.pdbx_description
1 polymer ?
#
loop_
_entity_poly.entity_id
_entity_poly.type
_entity_poly.pdbx_seq_one_letter_code
_entity_poly.pdbx_strand_id
1 'polypeptide(L)'
;MPRPTRPDPGTAMHALIREIRTRVPFATPGSSLCRGPCRGCSKKLLEFLDTELEEWEGRLEEGEMPRFGDLKRLEKLAIKVMAALRRNGLIV
;
A
#
# COMPACT_ATOMS: atom_id res chain seq x y z
N MET A 1 -29.93 -10.35 14.64
CA MET A 1 -28.85 -9.53 14.06
C MET A 1 -27.77 -10.48 13.56
N PRO A 2 -27.43 -10.51 12.26
CA PRO A 2 -26.35 -11.38 11.80
C PRO A 2 -25.02 -10.83 12.34
N ARG A 3 -24.19 -11.71 12.91
CA ARG A 3 -22.84 -11.37 13.38
C ARG A 3 -22.00 -10.93 12.18
N PRO A 4 -21.13 -9.92 12.28
CA PRO A 4 -20.19 -9.60 11.21
C PRO A 4 -19.32 -10.84 10.99
N THR A 5 -19.55 -11.53 9.88
CA THR A 5 -18.70 -12.62 9.41
C THR A 5 -17.32 -12.04 9.23
N ARG A 6 -16.34 -12.58 9.95
CA ARG A 6 -14.94 -12.20 9.75
C ARG A 6 -14.65 -12.42 8.26
N PRO A 7 -14.22 -11.39 7.52
CA PRO A 7 -13.92 -11.55 6.10
C PRO A 7 -12.87 -12.64 5.94
N ASP A 8 -12.99 -13.42 4.88
CA ASP A 8 -11.93 -14.35 4.50
C ASP A 8 -10.63 -13.55 4.22
N PRO A 9 -9.45 -14.19 4.36
CA PRO A 9 -8.18 -13.49 4.19
C PRO A 9 -8.02 -12.82 2.82
N GLY A 10 -8.60 -13.40 1.75
CA GLY A 10 -8.59 -12.83 0.41
C GLY A 10 -9.39 -11.53 0.34
N THR A 11 -10.62 -11.54 0.84
CA THR A 11 -11.46 -10.32 0.97
C THR A 11 -10.77 -9.26 1.83
N ALA A 12 -10.13 -9.66 2.93
CA ALA A 12 -9.36 -8.74 3.77
C ALA A 12 -8.17 -8.12 3.02
N MET A 13 -7.47 -8.88 2.18
CA MET A 13 -6.34 -8.39 1.39
C MET A 13 -6.81 -7.44 0.29
N HIS A 14 -7.86 -7.78 -0.45
CA HIS A 14 -8.46 -6.84 -1.41
C HIS A 14 -8.91 -5.53 -0.77
N ALA A 15 -9.54 -5.60 0.41
CA ALA A 15 -9.94 -4.41 1.14
C ALA A 15 -8.73 -3.56 1.55
N LEU A 16 -7.66 -4.19 2.04
CA LEU A 16 -6.41 -3.52 2.41
C LEU A 16 -5.76 -2.85 1.19
N ILE A 17 -5.63 -3.55 0.06
CA ILE A 17 -5.06 -2.99 -1.18
C ILE A 17 -5.86 -1.77 -1.63
N ARG A 18 -7.20 -1.86 -1.64
CA ARG A 18 -8.06 -0.72 -1.99
C ARG A 18 -7.87 0.46 -1.03
N GLU A 19 -7.81 0.20 0.27
CA GLU A 19 -7.56 1.25 1.26
C GLU A 19 -6.21 1.95 1.01
N ILE A 20 -5.15 1.18 0.76
CA ILE A 20 -3.82 1.73 0.47
C ILE A 20 -3.86 2.58 -0.81
N ARG A 21 -4.47 2.10 -1.89
CA ARG A 21 -4.60 2.85 -3.15
C ARG A 21 -5.39 4.15 -3.02
N THR A 22 -6.35 4.21 -2.09
CA THR A 22 -7.09 5.45 -1.82
C THR A 22 -6.32 6.46 -0.98
N ARG A 23 -5.44 6.00 -0.09
CA ARG A 23 -4.70 6.88 0.84
C ARG A 23 -3.33 7.31 0.33
N VAL A 24 -2.70 6.47 -0.49
CA VAL A 24 -1.37 6.72 -1.03
C VAL A 24 -1.52 7.40 -2.40
N PRO A 25 -0.86 8.54 -2.64
CA PRO A 25 -1.12 9.34 -3.82
C PRO A 25 -0.24 8.86 -5.00
N PHE A 26 -0.46 7.63 -5.46
CA PHE A 26 0.32 6.99 -6.54
C PHE A 26 0.26 7.79 -7.86
N ALA A 27 -0.84 8.48 -8.11
CA ALA A 27 -1.02 9.33 -9.29
C ALA A 27 -0.25 10.67 -9.24
N THR A 28 0.46 10.99 -8.15
CA THR A 28 1.20 12.26 -8.04
C THR A 28 2.39 12.26 -8.99
N PRO A 29 2.47 13.22 -9.93
CA PRO A 29 3.57 13.26 -10.88
C PRO A 29 4.91 13.46 -10.16
N GLY A 30 5.92 12.69 -10.58
CA GLY A 30 7.23 12.62 -9.93
C GLY A 30 7.97 13.97 -9.81
N SER A 31 7.62 14.94 -10.67
CA SER A 31 8.10 16.33 -10.60
C SER A 31 7.68 17.05 -9.32
N SER A 32 6.53 16.68 -8.73
CA SER A 32 6.03 17.25 -7.46
C SER A 32 6.67 16.61 -6.23
N LEU A 33 7.26 15.42 -6.41
CA LEU A 33 7.86 14.60 -5.35
C LEU A 33 9.32 14.98 -5.05
N CYS A 34 9.97 15.75 -5.94
CA CYS A 34 11.40 16.07 -5.85
C CYS A 34 11.62 17.55 -5.53
N ARG A 35 11.98 17.88 -4.28
CA ARG A 35 12.25 19.27 -3.81
C ARG A 35 13.52 19.39 -2.97
N GLY A 36 14.66 18.83 -3.41
CA GLY A 36 15.95 19.00 -2.74
C GLY A 36 16.73 17.69 -2.56
N PRO A 37 17.85 17.70 -1.82
CA PRO A 37 18.82 16.60 -1.80
C PRO A 37 18.17 15.36 -1.16
N CYS A 38 17.64 14.50 -2.04
CA CYS A 38 16.87 13.32 -1.68
C CYS A 38 17.80 12.32 -1.00
N ARG A 39 17.88 12.35 0.34
CA ARG A 39 18.53 11.29 1.15
C ARG A 39 17.81 9.92 1.04
N GLY A 40 16.72 9.86 0.28
CA GLY A 40 16.03 8.66 -0.19
C GLY A 40 14.77 9.12 -0.93
N CYS A 41 14.72 8.98 -2.25
CA CYS A 41 13.62 9.52 -3.05
C CYS A 41 12.31 8.80 -2.69
N SER A 42 11.33 9.53 -2.15
CA SER A 42 9.98 9.02 -1.83
C SER A 42 9.31 8.32 -3.01
N LYS A 43 9.73 8.65 -4.24
CA LYS A 43 9.32 7.99 -5.47
C LYS A 43 9.63 6.48 -5.47
N LYS A 44 10.84 6.09 -5.07
CA LYS A 44 11.23 4.66 -5.09
C LYS A 44 10.44 3.84 -4.06
N LEU A 45 10.06 4.46 -2.95
CA LEU A 45 9.19 3.84 -1.94
C LEU A 45 7.74 3.70 -2.43
N LEU A 46 7.25 4.69 -3.19
CA LEU A 46 5.95 4.60 -3.86
C LEU A 46 5.95 3.50 -4.92
N GLU A 47 6.94 3.48 -5.81
CA GLU A 47 7.10 2.45 -6.85
C GLU A 47 7.16 1.06 -6.22
N PHE A 48 7.96 0.88 -5.17
CA PHE A 48 8.05 -0.40 -4.46
C PHE A 48 6.70 -0.84 -3.86
N LEU A 49 5.98 0.09 -3.21
CA LEU A 49 4.66 -0.25 -2.66
C LEU A 49 3.66 -0.57 -3.77
N ASP A 50 3.70 0.14 -4.90
CA ASP A 50 2.80 -0.11 -6.03
C ASP A 50 3.00 -1.52 -6.60
N THR A 51 4.26 -1.90 -6.84
CA THR A 51 4.62 -3.26 -7.28
C THR A 51 4.12 -4.33 -6.29
N GLU A 52 4.28 -4.12 -4.98
CA GLU A 52 3.79 -5.09 -3.98
C GLU A 52 2.26 -5.22 -4.00
N LEU A 53 1.53 -4.14 -4.30
CA LEU A 53 0.08 -4.19 -4.46
C LEU A 53 -0.31 -4.97 -5.72
N GLU A 54 0.35 -4.71 -6.85
CA GLU A 54 0.13 -5.42 -8.11
C GLU A 54 0.44 -6.92 -7.99
N GLU A 55 1.54 -7.28 -7.32
CA GLU A 55 1.90 -8.67 -7.05
C GLU A 55 0.84 -9.38 -6.21
N TRP A 56 0.31 -8.72 -5.18
CA TRP A 56 -0.78 -9.30 -4.39
C TRP A 56 -2.09 -9.39 -5.17
N GLU A 57 -2.42 -8.41 -6.00
CA GLU A 57 -3.60 -8.49 -6.88
C GLU A 57 -3.49 -9.69 -7.83
N GLY A 58 -2.36 -9.88 -8.50
CA GLY A 58 -2.12 -11.03 -9.37
C GLY A 58 -2.20 -12.37 -8.64
N ARG A 59 -1.59 -12.48 -7.45
CA ARG A 59 -1.69 -13.70 -6.62
C ARG A 59 -3.13 -14.01 -6.21
N LEU A 60 -3.91 -12.99 -5.87
CA LEU A 60 -5.34 -13.16 -5.54
C LEU A 60 -6.15 -13.60 -6.77
N GLU A 61 -5.84 -13.06 -7.96
CA GLU A 61 -6.46 -13.48 -9.23
C GLU A 61 -6.13 -14.94 -9.58
N GLU A 62 -4.93 -15.40 -9.25
CA GLU A 62 -4.50 -16.81 -9.37
C GLU A 62 -5.14 -17.73 -8.32
N GLY A 63 -5.92 -17.18 -7.38
CA GLY A 63 -6.59 -17.93 -6.32
C GLY A 63 -5.71 -18.21 -5.10
N GLU A 64 -4.56 -17.52 -4.98
CA GLU A 64 -3.71 -17.63 -3.80
C GLU A 64 -4.38 -16.98 -2.59
N MET A 65 -4.52 -17.74 -1.50
CA MET A 65 -5.11 -17.25 -0.26
C MET A 65 -4.02 -16.65 0.66
N PRO A 66 -4.04 -15.33 0.91
CA PRO A 66 -3.06 -14.69 1.79
C PRO A 66 -3.20 -15.16 3.23
N ARG A 67 -2.12 -15.06 4.00
CA ARG A 67 -2.14 -15.34 5.44
C ARG A 67 -2.26 -14.03 6.22
N PHE A 68 -2.64 -14.13 7.49
CA PHE A 68 -2.63 -12.99 8.42
C PHE A 68 -1.26 -12.30 8.53
N GLY A 69 -0.18 -13.06 8.35
CA GLY A 69 1.18 -12.52 8.32
C GLY A 69 1.43 -11.61 7.12
N ASP A 70 0.83 -11.91 5.97
CA ASP A 70 0.97 -11.16 4.73
C ASP A 70 0.23 -9.83 4.81
N LEU A 71 -1.02 -9.87 5.28
CA LEU A 71 -1.81 -8.67 5.59
C LEU A 71 -1.02 -7.70 6.48
N LYS A 72 -0.46 -8.22 7.57
CA LYS A 72 0.33 -7.42 8.53
C LYS A 72 1.63 -6.88 7.91
N ARG A 73 2.25 -7.60 6.97
CA ARG A 73 3.44 -7.14 6.26
C ARG A 73 3.08 -5.99 5.31
N LEU A 74 2.05 -6.16 4.50
CA LEU A 74 1.59 -5.16 3.54
C LEU A 74 1.13 -3.88 4.25
N GLU A 75 0.35 -4.00 5.33
CA GLU A 75 -0.08 -2.88 6.16
C GLU A 75 1.13 -2.10 6.72
N LYS A 76 2.11 -2.81 7.29
CA LYS A 76 3.34 -2.18 7.82
C LYS A 76 4.14 -1.48 6.73
N LEU A 77 4.21 -2.06 5.54
CA LEU A 77 4.88 -1.44 4.40
C LEU A 77 4.19 -0.14 4.03
N ALA A 78 2.86 -0.16 3.85
CA ALA A 78 2.07 1.02 3.54
C ALA A 78 2.22 2.12 4.60
N ILE A 79 2.19 1.78 5.89
CA ILE A 79 2.41 2.75 6.98
C ILE A 79 3.80 3.40 6.88
N LYS A 80 4.85 2.63 6.60
CA LYS A 80 6.21 3.16 6.44
C LYS A 80 6.31 4.12 5.26
N VAL A 81 5.70 3.77 4.12
CA VAL A 81 5.67 4.63 2.93
C VAL A 81 4.89 5.91 3.22
N MET A 82 3.69 5.82 3.80
CA MET A 82 2.91 7.00 4.21
C MET A 82 3.68 7.89 5.19
N ALA A 83 4.38 7.31 6.16
CA ALA A 83 5.22 8.07 7.10
C ALA A 83 6.37 8.79 6.39
N ALA A 84 7.01 8.15 5.42
CA ALA A 84 8.03 8.78 4.59
C ALA A 84 7.44 9.92 3.74
N LEU A 85 6.27 9.74 3.15
CA LEU A 85 5.58 10.78 2.37
C LEU A 85 5.22 12.00 3.23
N ARG A 86 4.68 11.78 4.44
CA ARG A 86 4.39 12.85 5.42
C ARG A 86 5.64 13.64 5.80
N ARG A 87 6.74 12.94 6.09
CA ARG A 87 8.03 13.58 6.42
C ARG A 87 8.57 14.44 5.28
N ASN A 88 8.27 14.09 4.04
CA ASN A 88 8.66 14.83 2.85
C ASN A 88 7.61 15.88 2.41
N GLY A 89 6.54 16.10 3.21
CA GLY A 89 5.50 17.10 2.93
C GLY A 89 4.63 16.80 1.71
N LEU A 90 4.54 15.52 1.32
CA LEU A 90 3.81 15.09 0.12
C LEU A 90 2.35 14.75 0.40
N ILE A 91 2.04 14.37 1.64
CA ILE A 91 0.70 14.13 2.15
C ILE A 91 0.58 14.73 3.55
N VAL A 92 -0.64 15.10 3.93
CA VAL A 92 -0.99 15.67 5.23
C VAL A 92 -1.46 14.63 6.24
#